data_AF-A0A3B1CYB3-F1
#
_entry.id   AF-A0A3B1CYB3-F1
#
_cell.length_a   1.000
_cell.length_b   1.000
_cell.length_c   1.000
_cell.angle_alpha   90.00
_cell.angle_beta   90.00
_cell.angle_gamma   90.00
#
_symmetry.space_group_name_H-M   'P 1'
#
loop_
_entity.id
_entity.type
_entity.pdbx_description
1 polymer ?
#
loop_
_entity_poly.entity_id
_entity_poly.type
_entity_poly.pdbx_seq_one_letter_code
_entity_poly.pdbx_strand_id
1 'polypeptide(L)' 'MTKEDKAKEKSAQINNALGVFILFFGIVILIATTHTSTYIGEMTNLVAGLILCTIGAGMIIKSWLTIKKLKTNNQD' A
#
# COMPACT_ATOMS: atom_id res chain seq x y z
N MET A 1 -8.35 17.80 20.70
CA MET A 1 -7.60 17.36 19.51
C MET A 1 -6.49 18.38 19.24
N THR A 2 -5.25 18.01 19.52
CA THR A 2 -4.11 18.94 19.39
C THR A 2 -3.71 19.10 17.93
N LYS A 3 -2.93 20.15 17.59
CA LYS A 3 -2.42 20.35 16.22
C LYS A 3 -1.58 19.16 15.74
N GLU A 4 -0.92 18.45 16.67
CA GLU A 4 -0.11 17.26 16.39
C GLU A 4 -0.96 16.06 15.96
N ASP A 5 -2.15 15.87 16.56
CA ASP A 5 -3.05 14.78 16.20
C ASP A 5 -3.57 14.93 14.76
N LYS A 6 -3.92 16.16 14.36
CA LYS A 6 -4.36 16.46 12.98
C LYS A 6 -3.25 16.24 11.95
N ALA A 7 -2.00 16.50 12.30
CA ALA A 7 -0.85 16.25 11.43
C ALA A 7 -0.63 14.75 11.22
N LYS A 8 -0.72 13.94 12.29
CA LYS A 8 -0.62 12.48 12.21
C LYS A 8 -1.74 11.87 11.37
N GLU A 9 -2.97 12.37 11.50
CA GLU A 9 -4.11 11.92 10.71
C GLU A 9 -3.94 12.21 9.21
N LYS A 10 -3.50 13.44 8.85
CA LYS A 10 -3.18 13.79 7.46
C LYS A 10 -2.07 12.92 6.88
N SER A 11 -0.99 12.71 7.63
CA SER A 11 0.11 11.84 7.21
C SER A 11 -0.35 10.39 7.01
N ALA A 12 -1.25 9.88 7.86
CA ALA A 12 -1.82 8.54 7.71
C ALA A 12 -2.70 8.41 6.46
N GLN A 13 -3.50 9.44 6.13
CA GLN A 13 -4.28 9.48 4.89
C GLN A 13 -3.39 9.52 3.64
N ILE A 14 -2.33 10.33 3.65
CA ILE A 14 -1.35 10.39 2.55
C ILE A 14 -0.68 9.03 2.37
N ASN A 15 -0.25 8.40 3.46
CA ASN A 15 0.39 7.10 3.41
C ASN A 15 -0.56 5.99 2.91
N ASN A 16 -1.85 6.11 3.23
CA ASN A 16 -2.88 5.21 2.71
C ASN A 16 -3.07 5.40 1.20
N ALA A 17 -3.20 6.64 0.73
CA ALA A 17 -3.35 6.96 -0.68
C ALA A 17 -2.13 6.49 -1.50
N LEU A 18 -0.92 6.70 -0.98
CA LEU A 18 0.31 6.16 -1.55
C LEU A 18 0.31 4.63 -1.60
N GLY A 19 -0.10 3.96 -0.52
CA GLY A 19 -0.22 2.50 -0.49
C GLY A 19 -1.20 1.95 -1.52
N VAL A 20 -2.36 2.59 -1.68
CA VAL A 20 -3.36 2.25 -2.72
C VAL A 20 -2.80 2.47 -4.13
N PHE A 21 -2.10 3.57 -4.36
CA PHE A 21 -1.45 3.84 -5.65
C PHE A 21 -0.42 2.77 -6.00
N ILE A 22 0.45 2.42 -5.06
CA ILE A 22 1.49 1.39 -5.25
C ILE A 22 0.86 0.03 -5.52
N LEU A 23 -0.20 -0.34 -4.78
CA LEU A 23 -0.91 -1.59 -4.98
C LEU A 23 -1.56 -1.65 -6.37
N PHE A 24 -2.24 -0.58 -6.79
CA PHE A 24 -2.83 -0.49 -8.12
C PHE A 24 -1.78 -0.67 -9.22
N PHE A 25 -0.64 0.02 -9.10
CA PHE A 25 0.45 -0.08 -10.06
C PHE A 25 1.07 -1.50 -10.09
N GLY A 26 1.24 -2.13 -8.93
CA GLY A 26 1.69 -3.52 -8.82
C GLY A 26 0.76 -4.50 -9.54
N ILE A 27 -0.56 -4.34 -9.39
CA ILE A 27 -1.55 -5.17 -10.09
C ILE A 27 -1.49 -4.96 -11.60
N VAL A 28 -1.39 -3.70 -12.05
CA VAL A 28 -1.27 -3.37 -13.49
C VAL A 28 -0.01 -4.01 -14.08
N ILE A 29 1.12 -3.93 -13.37
CA ILE A 29 2.37 -4.60 -13.78
C ILE A 29 2.14 -6.11 -13.85
N LEU A 30 1.59 -6.75 -12.82
CA LEU A 30 1.33 -8.20 -12.86
C LEU A 30 0.52 -8.60 -14.10
N ILE A 31 -0.57 -7.87 -14.41
CA ILE A 31 -1.39 -8.14 -15.60
C ILE A 31 -0.59 -7.93 -16.89
N ALA A 32 0.13 -6.80 -17.02
CA ALA A 32 0.93 -6.50 -18.21
C ALA A 32 2.00 -7.57 -18.47
N THR A 33 2.51 -8.18 -17.41
CA THR A 33 3.66 -9.09 -17.49
C THR A 33 3.28 -10.48 -17.97
N THR A 34 2.01 -10.88 -17.78
CA THR A 34 1.44 -12.10 -18.41
C THR A 34 1.42 -12.07 -19.94
N HIS A 35 1.64 -10.89 -20.57
CA HIS A 35 1.76 -10.74 -22.02
C HIS A 35 3.22 -10.64 -22.51
N THR A 36 4.21 -10.78 -21.62
CA THR A 36 5.63 -10.70 -22.00
C THR A 36 6.08 -12.03 -22.62
N SER A 37 6.59 -12.00 -23.85
CA SER A 37 6.96 -13.20 -24.62
C SER A 37 8.26 -13.89 -24.16
N THR A 38 8.98 -13.38 -23.15
CA THR A 38 10.27 -13.92 -22.68
C THR A 38 10.17 -14.51 -21.28
N TYR A 39 10.49 -15.81 -21.15
CA TYR A 39 10.35 -16.56 -19.89
C TYR A 39 11.13 -15.96 -18.71
N ILE A 40 12.34 -15.43 -18.95
CA ILE A 40 13.18 -14.78 -17.93
C ILE A 40 12.63 -13.39 -17.57
N GLY A 41 12.11 -12.65 -18.56
CA GLY A 41 11.50 -11.34 -18.35
C GLY A 41 10.20 -11.43 -17.57
N GLU A 42 9.38 -12.43 -17.89
CA GLU A 42 8.13 -12.76 -17.20
C GLU A 42 8.38 -13.07 -15.72
N MET A 43 9.31 -13.98 -15.40
CA MET A 43 9.65 -14.34 -14.02
C MET A 43 10.15 -13.14 -13.20
N THR A 44 11.03 -12.31 -13.78
CA THR A 44 11.56 -11.11 -13.11
C THR A 44 10.46 -10.10 -12.83
N ASN A 45 9.58 -9.88 -13.81
CA ASN A 45 8.48 -8.94 -13.69
C ASN A 45 7.39 -9.42 -12.72
N LEU A 46 7.13 -10.73 -12.64
CA LEU A 46 6.26 -11.32 -11.63
C LEU A 46 6.80 -11.06 -10.22
N VAL A 47 8.10 -11.24 -10.00
CA VAL A 47 8.74 -10.94 -8.70
C VAL A 47 8.63 -9.45 -8.38
N ALA A 48 8.91 -8.56 -9.34
CA ALA A 48 8.79 -7.12 -9.14
C ALA A 48 7.34 -6.70 -8.81
N GLY A 49 6.35 -7.25 -9.53
CA GLY A 49 4.92 -7.03 -9.26
C GLY A 49 4.49 -7.57 -7.90
N LEU A 50 4.99 -8.73 -7.49
CA LEU A 50 4.71 -9.34 -6.19
C LEU A 50 5.28 -8.49 -5.04
N ILE A 51 6.52 -7.99 -5.18
CA ILE A 51 7.14 -7.09 -4.20
C ILE A 51 6.33 -5.79 -4.09
N LEU A 52 5.96 -5.17 -5.21
CA LEU A 52 5.13 -3.96 -5.25
C LEU A 52 3.78 -4.18 -4.57
N CYS A 53 3.09 -5.28 -4.89
CA CYS A 53 1.83 -5.63 -4.25
C CYS A 53 1.98 -5.84 -2.75
N THR A 54 3.05 -6.49 -2.30
CA THR A 54 3.32 -6.74 -0.87
C THR A 54 3.56 -5.43 -0.12
N ILE A 55 4.33 -4.50 -0.69
CA ILE A 55 4.58 -3.17 -0.10
C ILE A 55 3.29 -2.36 -0.05
N GLY A 56 2.54 -2.27 -1.15
CA GLY A 56 1.28 -1.55 -1.22
C GLY A 56 0.24 -2.07 -0.20
N ALA A 57 0.06 -3.39 -0.15
CA ALA A 57 -0.83 -4.04 0.82
C ALA A 57 -0.38 -3.80 2.26
N GLY A 58 0.93 -3.91 2.54
CA GLY A 58 1.48 -3.65 3.87
C GLY A 58 1.23 -2.21 4.35
N MET A 59 1.34 -1.22 3.46
CA MET A 59 1.06 0.18 3.77
C MET A 59 -0.42 0.42 4.08
N ILE A 60 -1.33 -0.20 3.31
CA ILE A 60 -2.78 -0.11 3.54
C ILE A 60 -3.15 -0.75 4.88
N ILE A 61 -2.68 -1.97 5.15
CA ILE A 61 -2.96 -2.70 6.39
C ILE A 61 -2.43 -1.92 7.60
N LYS A 62 -1.19 -1.39 7.53
CA LYS A 62 -0.61 -0.58 8.61
C LYS A 62 -1.41 0.70 8.86
N SER A 63 -1.88 1.37 7.80
CA SER A 63 -2.72 2.56 7.93
C SER A 63 -4.06 2.21 8.59
N TRP A 64 -4.70 1.12 8.15
CA TRP A 64 -5.96 0.64 8.72
C TRP A 64 -5.83 0.28 10.21
N LEU A 65 -4.76 -0.43 10.59
CA LEU A 65 -4.45 -0.76 11.99
C LEU A 65 -4.17 0.49 12.83
N THR A 66 -3.49 1.50 12.27
CA THR A 66 -3.21 2.76 12.95
C THR A 66 -4.49 3.56 13.20
N ILE A 67 -5.37 3.67 12.20
CA ILE A 67 -6.68 4.33 12.32
C ILE A 67 -7.55 3.61 13.37
N LYS A 68 -7.57 2.27 13.34
CA LYS A 68 -8.32 1.46 14.32
C LYS A 68 -7.81 1.69 15.74
N LYS A 69 -6.48 1.70 15.94
CA LYS A 69 -5.84 1.95 17.25
C LYS A 69 -6.16 3.34 17.79
N LEU A 70 -6.18 4.36 16.92
CA LEU A 70 -6.54 5.73 17.30
C LEU A 70 -8.03 5.88 17.65
N LYS A 71 -8.93 5.10 17.01
CA LYS A 71 -10.36 5.12 17.34
C LYS A 71 -10.66 4.47 18.70
N THR A 72 -9.93 3.41 19.06
CA THR A 72 -10.06 2.73 20.36
C THR A 72 -9.55 3.59 21.52
N ASN A 73 -8.36 4.19 21.42
CA ASN A 73 -7.78 5.01 22.49
C ASN A 73 -8.51 6.35 22.79
N ASN A 74 -9.51 6.74 21.99
CA ASN A 74 -10.32 7.94 22.24
C ASN A 74 -11.69 7.59 22.87
N GLN A 75 -11.92 6.33 23.28
CA GLN A 75 -13.13 5.90 23.99
C GLN A 75 -12.87 5.47 25.45
N ASP A 76 -11.64 5.65 25.95
CA ASP A 76 -11.25 5.40 27.35
C ASP A 76 -11.01 6.73 28.09
#